data_AF-A0A940SXM4-F1
#
_entry.id   AF-A0A940SXM4-F1
#
_cell.length_a   1.000
_cell.length_b   1.000
_cell.length_c   1.000
_cell.angle_alpha   90.00
_cell.angle_beta   90.00
_cell.angle_gamma   90.00
#
_symmetry.space_group_name_H-M   'P 1'
#
loop_
_entity.id
_entity.type
_entity.pdbx_description
1 polymer ?
#
loop_
_entity_poly.entity_id
_entity_poly.type
_entity_poly.pdbx_seq_one_letter_code
_entity_poly.pdbx_strand_id
1 'polypeptide(L)'
;MDGIIIEKNQTFSQFKSILIALKGEHKKYNWLITEIDFVPGRKNKLVLEQPYTWVLGEELEQLFRDEAGFWAWGVFSGFSKELTLDEVLQFSLPYADGNPVFWQ
;
A
#
# COMPACT_ATOMS: atom_id res chain seq x y z
N MET A 1 24.86 -15.06 10.86
CA MET A 1 23.44 -14.76 10.60
C MET A 1 23.15 -15.45 9.29
N ASP A 2 22.58 -16.64 9.36
CA ASP A 2 22.43 -17.49 8.19
C ASP A 2 21.12 -17.11 7.50
N GLY A 3 21.24 -16.50 6.32
CA GLY A 3 20.12 -16.02 5.53
C GLY A 3 19.33 -17.18 4.92
N ILE A 4 18.00 -17.03 4.88
CA ILE A 4 17.11 -17.94 4.17
C ILE A 4 17.35 -17.81 2.66
N ILE A 5 17.60 -18.95 2.01
CA ILE A 5 17.51 -19.08 0.55
C ILE A 5 16.04 -19.36 0.21
N ILE A 6 15.39 -18.42 -0.48
CA ILE A 6 14.04 -18.64 -0.99
C ILE A 6 14.15 -19.56 -2.23
N GLU A 7 13.99 -20.87 -2.04
CA GLU A 7 14.05 -21.89 -3.10
C GLU A 7 12.89 -21.83 -4.12
N LYS A 8 12.01 -20.82 -4.02
CA LYS A 8 10.98 -20.53 -5.02
C LYS A 8 11.18 -19.11 -5.52
N ASN A 9 11.19 -18.93 -6.85
CA ASN A 9 11.13 -17.64 -7.54
C ASN A 9 9.77 -16.91 -7.30
N GLN A 10 9.34 -16.82 -6.05
CA GLN A 10 8.13 -16.13 -5.62
C GLN A 10 8.55 -14.97 -4.72
N THR A 11 8.34 -13.78 -5.23
CA THR A 11 8.51 -12.52 -4.51
C THR A 11 7.23 -12.22 -3.72
N PHE A 12 7.27 -12.45 -2.40
CA PHE A 12 6.11 -12.29 -1.52
C PHE A 12 5.69 -10.85 -1.24
N SER A 13 6.46 -9.87 -1.72
CA SER A 13 6.24 -8.44 -1.52
C SER A 13 5.64 -7.72 -2.74
N GLN A 14 5.27 -8.46 -3.80
CA GLN A 14 4.61 -7.85 -4.97
C GLN A 14 3.10 -7.71 -4.72
N PHE A 15 2.70 -6.49 -4.35
CA PHE A 15 1.30 -6.10 -4.11
C PHE A 15 0.42 -6.27 -5.35
N LYS A 16 1.01 -6.37 -6.54
CA LYS A 16 0.31 -6.74 -7.77
C LYS A 16 -0.52 -8.03 -7.64
N SER A 17 -0.03 -9.03 -6.91
CA SER A 17 -0.75 -10.29 -6.70
C SER A 17 -2.03 -10.10 -5.87
N ILE A 18 -2.01 -9.18 -4.91
CA ILE A 18 -3.16 -8.79 -4.08
C ILE A 18 -4.21 -8.10 -4.96
N LEU A 19 -3.82 -7.20 -5.87
CA LEU A 19 -4.78 -6.56 -6.79
C LEU A 19 -5.50 -7.55 -7.70
N ILE A 20 -4.78 -8.57 -8.19
CA ILE A 20 -5.39 -9.66 -8.98
C ILE A 20 -6.42 -10.41 -8.13
N ALA A 21 -6.10 -10.71 -6.87
CA ALA A 21 -7.02 -11.38 -5.95
C ALA A 21 -8.27 -10.54 -5.64
N LEU A 22 -8.13 -9.22 -5.59
CA LEU A 22 -9.24 -8.27 -5.42
C LEU A 22 -10.15 -8.17 -6.65
N LYS A 23 -9.78 -8.76 -7.81
CA LYS A 23 -10.63 -8.84 -9.02
C LYS A 23 -11.26 -7.49 -9.44
N GLY A 24 -10.49 -6.39 -9.30
CA GLY A 24 -10.96 -5.05 -9.66
C GLY A 24 -11.82 -4.35 -8.62
N GLU A 25 -12.13 -4.97 -7.47
CA GLU A 25 -12.87 -4.33 -6.36
C GLU A 25 -12.19 -3.05 -5.88
N HIS A 26 -10.86 -2.98 -5.97
CA HIS A 26 -10.09 -1.80 -5.60
C HIS A 26 -10.45 -0.55 -6.43
N LYS A 27 -11.01 -0.72 -7.64
CA LYS A 27 -11.45 0.38 -8.51
C LYS A 27 -12.76 1.00 -8.06
N LYS A 28 -13.46 0.44 -7.08
CA LYS A 28 -14.71 1.02 -6.53
C LYS A 28 -14.45 2.09 -5.47
N TYR A 29 -13.18 2.27 -5.07
CA TYR A 29 -12.79 3.14 -3.97
C TYR A 29 -11.67 4.09 -4.38
N ASN A 30 -11.57 5.19 -3.66
CA ASN A 30 -10.34 5.97 -3.56
C ASN A 30 -9.56 5.49 -2.32
N TRP A 31 -8.25 5.67 -2.33
CA TRP A 31 -7.36 5.06 -1.34
C TRP A 31 -6.56 6.13 -0.61
N LEU A 32 -6.68 6.15 0.71
CA LEU A 32 -5.75 6.85 1.59
C LEU A 32 -4.72 5.84 2.09
N ILE A 33 -3.45 6.09 1.80
CA ILE A 33 -2.34 5.27 2.25
C ILE A 33 -1.58 6.04 3.32
N THR A 34 -1.50 5.47 4.53
CA THR A 34 -0.81 6.06 5.69
C THR A 34 0.23 5.08 6.24
N GLU A 35 1.05 5.53 7.20
CA GLU A 35 2.11 4.70 7.82
C GLU A 35 3.00 4.04 6.75
N ILE A 36 3.38 4.82 5.73
CA ILE A 36 4.10 4.31 4.55
C ILE A 36 5.54 3.99 4.95
N ASP A 37 5.88 2.71 4.98
CA ASP A 37 7.26 2.24 5.01
C ASP A 37 7.57 1.54 3.67
N PHE A 38 8.13 2.33 2.77
CA PHE A 38 8.47 1.90 1.42
C PHE A 38 9.95 2.14 1.15
N VAL A 39 10.65 1.08 0.77
CA VAL A 39 12.07 1.11 0.42
C VAL A 39 12.20 1.31 -1.09
N PRO A 40 12.58 2.50 -1.57
CA PRO A 40 12.73 2.75 -2.99
C PRO A 40 13.94 1.98 -3.55
N GLY A 41 13.76 1.31 -4.69
CA GLY A 41 14.91 0.75 -5.41
C GLY A 41 15.61 1.79 -6.28
N ARG A 42 16.76 1.40 -6.87
CA ARG A 42 17.74 2.30 -7.51
C ARG A 42 17.22 3.15 -8.68
N LYS A 43 16.06 2.82 -9.25
CA LYS A 43 15.46 3.51 -10.41
C LYS A 43 14.08 4.09 -10.14
N ASN A 44 13.65 4.12 -8.87
CA ASN A 44 12.26 4.41 -8.58
C ASN A 44 11.91 5.90 -8.75
N LYS A 45 10.78 6.16 -9.42
CA LYS A 45 10.15 7.49 -9.56
C LYS A 45 8.86 7.60 -8.74
N LEU A 46 8.48 6.56 -8.02
CA LEU A 46 7.28 6.56 -7.18
C LEU A 46 7.42 7.65 -6.11
N VAL A 47 6.57 8.67 -6.19
CA VAL A 47 6.46 9.71 -5.18
C VAL A 47 5.31 9.31 -4.26
N LEU A 48 5.67 8.90 -3.05
CA LEU A 48 4.72 8.69 -1.96
C LEU A 48 4.87 9.87 -1.01
N GLU A 49 3.80 10.65 -0.89
CA GLU A 49 3.76 11.76 0.04
C GLU A 49 3.55 11.25 1.47
N GLN A 50 4.14 11.96 2.43
CA GLN A 50 3.95 11.73 3.85
C GLN A 50 3.32 12.99 4.47
N PRO A 51 2.41 12.84 5.46
CA PRO A 51 2.11 11.63 6.22
C PRO A 51 1.10 10.67 5.56
N TYR A 52 0.53 11.05 4.41
CA TYR A 52 -0.38 10.20 3.64
C TYR A 52 -0.19 10.41 2.14
N THR A 53 -0.59 9.41 1.35
CA THR A 53 -0.75 9.52 -0.11
C THR A 53 -2.19 9.19 -0.48
N TRP A 54 -2.84 10.06 -1.26
CA TRP A 54 -4.17 9.81 -1.83
C TRP A 54 -4.04 9.28 -3.25
N VAL A 55 -4.73 8.18 -3.55
CA VAL A 55 -4.63 7.48 -4.84
C VAL A 55 -6.02 7.10 -5.31
N LEU A 56 -6.36 7.35 -6.58
CA LEU A 56 -7.61 6.86 -7.14
C LEU A 56 -7.54 5.34 -7.35
N GLY A 57 -8.68 4.65 -7.28
CA GLY A 57 -8.72 3.19 -7.47
C GLY A 57 -8.12 2.75 -8.82
N GLU A 58 -8.30 3.54 -9.88
CA GLU A 58 -7.70 3.33 -11.20
C GLU A 58 -6.17 3.44 -11.19
N GLU A 59 -5.62 4.31 -10.35
CA GLU A 59 -4.19 4.62 -10.27
C GLU A 59 -3.45 3.65 -9.35
N LEU A 60 -4.15 2.96 -8.45
CA LEU A 60 -3.57 2.00 -7.52
C LEU A 60 -2.89 0.82 -8.25
N GLU A 61 -3.47 0.36 -9.38
CA GLU A 61 -2.82 -0.66 -10.22
C GLU A 61 -1.50 -0.17 -10.81
N GLN A 62 -1.45 1.11 -11.18
CA GLN A 62 -0.25 1.72 -11.75
C GLN A 62 0.81 1.92 -10.68
N LEU A 63 0.40 2.34 -9.47
CA LEU A 63 1.27 2.50 -8.30
C LEU A 63 2.06 1.21 -8.00
N PHE A 64 1.39 0.05 -8.00
CA PHE A 64 2.05 -1.24 -7.78
C PHE A 64 2.72 -1.82 -9.02
N ARG A 65 2.37 -1.38 -10.23
CA ARG A 65 3.06 -1.82 -11.45
C ARG A 65 4.41 -1.13 -11.63
N ASP A 66 4.45 0.15 -11.30
CA ASP A 66 5.65 0.99 -11.39
C ASP A 66 6.56 0.84 -10.15
N GLU A 67 6.23 -0.09 -9.25
CA GLU A 67 7.04 -0.40 -8.07
C GLU A 67 8.41 -0.93 -8.49
N ALA A 68 9.41 -0.04 -8.50
CA ALA A 68 10.81 -0.42 -8.62
C ALA A 68 11.48 -0.61 -7.24
N GLY A 69 10.69 -0.72 -6.17
CA GLY A 69 11.10 -0.85 -4.77
C GLY A 69 10.28 -1.91 -4.02
N PHE A 70 10.29 -1.86 -2.70
CA PHE A 70 9.59 -2.83 -1.84
C PHE A 70 8.80 -2.13 -0.75
N TRP A 71 7.54 -2.54 -0.58
CA TRP A 71 6.72 -2.17 0.57
C TRP A 71 7.10 -3.03 1.77
N ALA A 72 7.55 -2.37 2.84
CA ALA A 72 7.71 -2.99 4.15
C ALA A 72 6.41 -2.88 4.97
N TRP A 73 5.73 -1.74 4.88
CA TRP A 73 4.46 -1.47 5.57
C TRP A 73 3.63 -0.37 4.89
N GLY A 74 2.32 -0.37 5.16
CA GLY A 74 1.40 0.68 4.74
C GLY A 74 -0.04 0.34 5.12
N VAL A 75 -0.79 1.32 5.61
CA VAL A 75 -2.22 1.17 5.93
C VAL A 75 -3.03 1.68 4.74
N PHE A 76 -3.70 0.77 4.03
CA PHE A 76 -4.51 1.07 2.86
C PHE A 76 -5.99 1.15 3.24
N SER A 77 -6.54 2.36 3.29
CA SER A 77 -7.94 2.60 3.64
C SER A 77 -8.75 2.98 2.39
N GLY A 78 -9.76 2.17 2.06
CA GLY A 78 -10.65 2.40 0.93
C GLY A 78 -11.85 3.27 1.31
N PHE A 79 -12.08 4.34 0.57
CA PHE A 79 -13.19 5.27 0.73
C PHE A 79 -14.08 5.29 -0.50
N SER A 80 -15.38 5.53 -0.32
CA SER A 80 -16.31 5.71 -1.45
C SER A 80 -15.81 6.81 -2.39
N LYS A 81 -16.03 6.64 -3.70
CA LYS A 81 -15.63 7.64 -4.71
C LYS A 81 -16.33 8.99 -4.58
N GLU A 82 -17.45 9.01 -3.87
CA GLU A 82 -18.21 10.24 -3.61
C GLU A 82 -17.54 11.13 -2.55
N LEU A 83 -16.66 10.56 -1.70
CA LEU A 83 -15.94 11.31 -0.68
C LEU A 83 -14.71 12.01 -1.27
N THR A 84 -14.56 13.28 -0.92
CA THR A 84 -13.36 14.07 -1.23
C THR A 84 -12.26 13.83 -0.21
N LEU A 85 -11.02 14.13 -0.60
CA LEU A 85 -9.88 14.08 0.33
C LEU A 85 -10.09 15.00 1.54
N ASP A 86 -10.60 16.22 1.31
CA ASP A 86 -10.85 17.20 2.38
C ASP A 86 -11.85 16.68 3.42
N GLU A 87 -12.90 15.97 3.00
CA GLU A 87 -13.87 15.34 3.92
C GLU A 87 -13.25 14.22 4.74
N VAL A 88 -12.40 13.38 4.12
CA VAL A 88 -11.68 12.30 4.81
C VAL A 88 -10.69 12.85 5.84
N LEU A 89 -9.98 13.92 5.50
CA LEU A 89 -8.98 14.55 6.36
C LEU A 89 -9.56 15.35 7.54
N GLN A 90 -10.89 15.46 7.66
CA GLN A 90 -11.53 15.95 8.88
C GLN A 90 -11.34 15.00 10.07
N PHE A 91 -10.99 13.74 9.80
CA PHE A 91 -10.73 12.71 10.78
C PHE A 91 -9.23 12.44 10.93
N SER A 92 -8.85 11.83 12.06
CA SER A 92 -7.48 11.39 12.28
C SER A 92 -7.04 10.37 11.23
N LEU A 93 -5.79 10.47 10.78
CA LEU A 93 -5.21 9.52 9.84
C LEU A 93 -5.31 8.09 10.39
N PRO A 94 -5.75 7.11 9.57
CA PRO A 94 -5.75 5.71 9.96
C PRO A 94 -4.34 5.26 10.31
N TYR A 95 -4.23 4.48 11.38
CA TYR A 95 -2.99 3.83 11.78
C TYR A 95 -3.29 2.40 12.22
N ALA A 96 -2.29 1.54 12.15
CA ALA A 96 -2.37 0.19 12.68
C ALA A 96 -1.47 0.12 13.91
N ASP A 97 -2.06 -0.05 15.09
CA ASP A 97 -1.34 -0.19 16.37
C ASP A 97 -0.65 -1.55 16.54
N GLY A 98 -0.91 -2.46 15.59
CA GLY A 98 -0.55 -3.86 15.69
C GLY A 98 -1.41 -4.55 16.74
N ASN A 99 -1.93 -5.74 16.45
CA ASN A 99 -2.54 -6.52 17.52
C ASN A 99 -1.39 -7.09 18.40
N PRO A 100 -1.23 -6.64 19.65
CA PRO A 100 -0.12 -7.04 20.49
C PRO A 100 -0.11 -8.56 20.75
N VAL A 101 -1.27 -9.22 20.61
CA VAL A 101 -1.41 -10.68 20.78
C VAL A 101 -0.65 -11.48 19.70
N PHE A 102 -0.38 -10.90 18.52
CA PHE A 102 0.41 -11.60 17.48
C PHE A 102 1.93 -11.54 17.71
N TRP A 103 2.39 -10.69 18.64
CA TRP A 103 3.82 -10.43 18.89
C TRP A 103 4.30 -10.85 20.29
N GLN A 104 3.47 -11.61 21.03
CA GLN A 104 3.82 -12.23 22.31
C GLN A 104 4.45 -13.61 22.14
#